data_AF-A0A956JQ57-F1
#
_entry.id   AF-A0A956JQ57-F1
#
_cell.length_a   1.000
_cell.length_b   1.000
_cell.length_c   1.000
_cell.angle_alpha   90.00
_cell.angle_beta   90.00
_cell.angle_gamma   90.00
#
_symmetry.space_group_name_H-M   'P 1'
#
loop_
_entity.id
_entity.type
_entity.pdbx_description
1 polymer ?
#
loop_
_entity_poly.entity_id
_entity_poly.type
_entity_poly.pdbx_seq_one_letter_code
_entity_poly.pdbx_strand_id
1 'polypeptide(L)'
;MNERPQPPPTIVEAQQQHAAALKRRERRHATIVVVVGLLLVGAAALAIGRSNTVTMPPGGDGDAAVVPARRPKKRVLQPVLGAAAHHSSDHLPPKVDTAARRLWILPFEMPKGSEPRWLRGALPLLLRSKLDALATLVVDEQHASRSRDVARAAREAARAGVDIVIGGTARVAAGQLRIEAQIVHSHKPTVRKVVKVASAASARRRAVDELARRLASTLQVKIDTPPARRALALWPAGKPALLQLLGRAESALLGAGEPASTAKAAKLYRQLIGADRNLAEAHYGLARALGAARASTV
;
A
#
# COMPACT_ATOMS: atom_id res chain seq x y z
N MET A 1 24.51 50.28 21.81
CA MET A 1 25.41 49.21 21.34
C MET A 1 25.23 49.12 19.83
N ASN A 2 26.25 49.51 19.05
CA ASN A 2 26.24 49.46 17.59
C ASN A 2 26.78 48.10 17.15
N GLU A 3 25.90 47.16 16.83
CA GLU A 3 26.31 45.92 16.17
C GLU A 3 26.60 46.23 14.70
N ARG A 4 27.88 46.15 14.31
CA ARG A 4 28.26 46.27 12.91
C ARG A 4 27.74 45.04 12.15
N PRO A 5 27.12 45.22 10.97
CA PRO A 5 26.66 44.10 10.15
C PRO A 5 27.85 43.23 9.75
N GLN A 6 27.72 41.91 9.93
CA GLN A 6 28.74 40.98 9.48
C GLN A 6 28.84 41.00 7.95
N PRO A 7 30.06 40.98 7.39
CA PRO A 7 30.26 40.89 5.95
C PRO A 7 29.68 39.57 5.41
N PRO A 8 29.15 39.57 4.18
CA PRO A 8 28.61 38.35 3.58
C PRO A 8 29.70 37.28 3.44
N PRO A 9 29.36 36.00 3.67
CA PRO A 9 30.32 34.92 3.56
C PRO A 9 30.87 34.83 2.14
N THR A 10 32.14 34.49 2.04
CA THR A 10 32.78 34.26 0.74
C THR A 10 32.16 33.03 0.05
N ILE A 11 32.27 32.95 -1.28
CA ILE A 11 31.73 31.84 -2.07
C ILE A 11 32.25 30.47 -1.56
N VAL A 12 33.50 30.44 -1.10
CA VAL A 12 34.14 29.23 -0.54
C VAL A 12 33.50 28.85 0.80
N GLU A 13 33.23 29.82 1.68
CA GLU A 13 32.53 29.57 2.94
C GLU A 13 31.09 29.11 2.73
N ALA A 14 30.38 29.68 1.75
CA ALA A 14 29.02 29.26 1.40
C ALA A 14 28.99 27.80 0.91
N GLN A 15 29.97 27.39 0.11
CA GLN A 15 30.10 26.00 -0.36
C GLN A 15 30.45 25.03 0.77
N GLN A 16 31.33 25.43 1.70
CA GLN A 16 31.67 24.61 2.87
C GLN A 16 30.48 24.47 3.83
N GLN A 17 29.72 25.54 4.06
CA GLN A 17 28.50 25.50 4.86
C GLN A 17 27.43 24.61 4.23
N HIS A 18 27.29 24.64 2.90
CA HIS A 18 26.36 23.77 2.17
C HIS A 18 26.77 22.29 2.25
N ALA A 19 28.06 21.97 2.08
CA ALA A 19 28.57 20.60 2.23
C ALA A 19 28.43 20.07 3.67
N ALA A 20 28.65 20.92 4.68
CA ALA A 20 28.43 20.57 6.08
C ALA A 20 26.94 20.34 6.40
N ALA A 21 26.03 21.11 5.79
CA ALA A 21 24.59 20.92 5.93
C ALA A 21 24.12 19.59 5.31
N LEU A 22 24.68 19.19 4.17
CA LEU A 22 24.40 17.89 3.53
C LEU A 22 24.87 16.71 4.39
N LYS A 23 26.10 16.75 4.91
CA LYS A 23 26.61 15.72 5.85
C LYS A 23 25.76 15.60 7.13
N ARG A 24 25.23 16.72 7.64
CA ARG A 24 24.32 16.72 8.80
C ARG A 24 22.96 16.10 8.45
N ARG A 25 22.45 16.29 7.23
CA ARG A 25 21.22 15.62 6.74
C ARG A 25 21.41 14.11 6.61
N GLU A 26 22.51 13.67 6.00
CA GLU A 26 22.80 12.23 5.84
C GLU A 26 22.89 11.50 7.19
N ARG A 27 23.56 12.09 8.18
CA ARG A 27 23.62 11.51 9.54
C ARG A 27 22.25 11.38 10.19
N ARG A 28 21.34 12.36 10.00
CA ARG A 28 19.97 12.30 10.53
C ARG A 28 19.14 11.20 9.86
N HIS A 29 19.30 10.99 8.56
CA HIS A 29 18.61 9.90 7.86
C HIS A 29 19.11 8.52 8.30
N ALA A 30 20.42 8.34 8.50
CA ALA A 30 20.98 7.11 9.02
C ALA A 30 20.47 6.79 10.44
N THR A 31 20.37 7.79 11.33
CA THR A 31 19.85 7.57 12.69
C THR A 31 18.36 7.20 12.69
N ILE A 32 17.54 7.80 11.82
CA ILE A 32 16.11 7.47 11.73
C ILE A 32 15.90 6.03 11.25
N VAL A 33 16.69 5.56 10.28
CA VAL A 33 16.60 4.18 9.78
C VAL A 33 16.97 3.16 10.87
N VAL A 34 17.99 3.44 11.69
CA VAL A 34 18.41 2.56 12.79
C VAL A 34 17.35 2.50 13.90
N VAL A 35 16.75 3.63 14.28
CA VAL A 35 15.72 3.68 15.34
C VAL A 35 14.44 2.96 14.91
N VAL A 36 14.01 3.12 13.66
CA VAL A 36 12.83 2.41 13.13
C VAL A 36 13.10 0.90 13.00
N GLY A 37 14.32 0.52 12.61
CA GLY A 37 14.74 -0.89 12.57
C GLY A 37 14.72 -1.55 13.95
N LEU A 38 15.24 -0.88 14.99
CA LEU A 38 15.25 -1.43 16.35
C LEU A 38 13.84 -1.59 16.95
N LEU A 39 12.92 -0.65 16.66
CA LEU A 39 11.52 -0.73 17.10
C LEU A 39 10.75 -1.89 16.46
N LEU A 40 11.05 -2.21 15.19
CA LEU A 40 10.43 -3.33 14.49
C LEU A 40 10.94 -4.70 14.99
N VAL A 41 12.22 -4.81 15.34
CA VAL A 41 12.78 -6.05 15.90
C VAL A 41 12.30 -6.29 17.34
N GLY A 42 12.18 -5.23 18.16
CA GLY A 42 11.65 -5.33 19.52
C GLY A 42 10.18 -5.76 19.59
N ALA A 43 9.36 -5.34 18.63
CA ALA A 43 7.95 -5.75 18.56
C ALA A 43 7.76 -7.22 18.15
N ALA A 44 8.70 -7.79 17.37
CA ALA A 44 8.65 -9.20 16.97
C ALA A 44 9.01 -10.16 18.12
N ALA A 45 9.91 -9.75 19.03
CA ALA A 45 10.32 -10.57 20.17
C ALA A 45 9.22 -10.73 21.24
N LEU A 46 8.30 -9.77 21.37
CA LEU A 46 7.23 -9.82 22.40
C LEU A 46 6.04 -10.74 22.02
N ALA A 47 5.93 -11.17 20.76
CA ALA A 47 4.79 -11.94 20.26
C ALA A 47 4.95 -13.47 20.35
N ILE A 48 6.15 -13.98 20.69
CA ILE A 48 6.46 -15.43 20.70
C ILE A 48 6.29 -16.05 22.11
N GLY A 49 6.02 -15.24 23.15
CA GLY A 49 6.07 -15.68 24.55
C GLY A 49 4.78 -16.12 25.22
N ARG A 50 3.65 -16.33 24.52
CA ARG A 50 2.39 -16.69 25.21
C ARG A 50 1.57 -17.80 24.53
N SER A 51 1.42 -18.87 25.31
CA SER A 51 0.26 -19.78 25.40
C SER A 51 0.33 -21.12 24.67
N ASN A 52 0.95 -22.10 25.33
CA ASN A 52 0.54 -23.51 25.29
C ASN A 52 0.19 -23.93 26.72
N THR A 53 -1.09 -24.08 27.02
CA THR A 53 -1.57 -24.82 28.19
C THR A 53 -2.56 -25.86 27.71
N VAL A 54 -2.11 -27.12 27.75
CA VAL A 54 -2.86 -28.33 27.42
C VAL A 54 -3.56 -28.80 28.69
N THR A 55 -4.88 -28.92 28.64
CA THR A 55 -5.70 -29.50 29.71
C THR A 55 -5.99 -30.97 29.35
N MET A 56 -5.52 -31.91 30.19
CA MET A 56 -5.89 -33.33 30.12
C MET A 56 -7.18 -33.60 30.93
N PRO A 57 -8.00 -34.59 30.54
CA PRO A 57 -9.09 -35.11 31.36
C PRO A 57 -8.62 -36.28 32.26
N PRO A 58 -9.29 -36.54 33.40
CA PRO A 58 -9.01 -37.71 34.23
C PRO A 58 -9.72 -38.96 33.71
N GLY A 59 -9.04 -40.10 33.85
CA GLY A 59 -9.53 -41.44 33.49
C GLY A 59 -10.39 -42.09 34.57
N GLY A 60 -10.96 -43.24 34.20
CA GLY A 60 -11.66 -44.18 35.08
C GLY A 60 -12.07 -45.46 34.34
N ASP A 61 -11.25 -46.49 34.54
CA ASP A 61 -11.46 -47.96 34.66
C ASP A 61 -12.57 -48.71 33.91
N GLY A 62 -12.20 -49.88 33.37
CA GLY A 62 -13.15 -50.94 33.01
C GLY A 62 -12.64 -52.02 32.04
N ASP A 63 -11.87 -52.96 32.57
CA ASP A 63 -11.75 -54.41 32.28
C ASP A 63 -11.69 -55.04 30.85
N ALA A 64 -10.63 -55.86 30.72
CA ALA A 64 -10.51 -57.21 30.14
C ALA A 64 -11.02 -57.51 28.72
N ALA A 65 -10.10 -57.92 27.82
CA ALA A 65 -9.98 -59.32 27.35
C ALA A 65 -9.11 -59.48 26.07
N VAL A 66 -8.15 -60.42 26.18
CA VAL A 66 -7.80 -61.44 25.17
C VAL A 66 -7.01 -61.03 23.91
N VAL A 67 -5.74 -61.42 23.94
CA VAL A 67 -4.78 -61.64 22.83
C VAL A 67 -5.20 -62.91 22.05
N PRO A 68 -5.03 -62.97 20.71
CA PRO A 68 -3.89 -63.76 20.21
C PRO A 68 -3.14 -63.15 19.02
N ALA A 69 -1.85 -63.46 19.00
CA ALA A 69 -0.85 -63.12 18.01
C ALA A 69 -1.11 -63.70 16.61
N ARG A 70 -0.63 -63.02 15.55
CA ARG A 70 -0.18 -63.69 14.30
C ARG A 70 0.84 -62.85 13.50
N ARG A 71 2.04 -63.44 13.46
CA ARG A 71 3.23 -63.38 12.58
C ARG A 71 3.35 -62.36 11.41
N PRO A 72 4.59 -61.89 11.13
CA PRO A 72 4.94 -61.05 9.99
C PRO A 72 5.19 -61.88 8.71
N LYS A 73 4.75 -61.38 7.55
CA LYS A 73 5.18 -61.89 6.24
C LYS A 73 6.29 -61.02 5.65
N LYS A 74 7.49 -61.59 5.61
CA LYS A 74 8.55 -61.26 4.63
C LYS A 74 8.05 -61.64 3.23
N ARG A 75 8.25 -60.77 2.23
CA ARG A 75 8.64 -61.12 0.84
C ARG A 75 8.99 -59.83 0.10
N VAL A 76 10.26 -59.58 -0.18
CA VAL A 76 11.09 -60.03 -1.33
C VAL A 76 11.26 -58.86 -2.29
N LEU A 77 12.47 -58.31 -2.26
CA LEU A 77 13.07 -57.52 -3.33
C LEU A 77 13.25 -58.40 -4.57
N GLN A 78 12.82 -57.91 -5.73
CA GLN A 78 13.52 -58.18 -6.98
C GLN A 78 13.63 -56.89 -7.81
N PRO A 79 14.78 -56.65 -8.46
CA PRO A 79 14.99 -55.53 -9.36
C PRO A 79 14.52 -55.89 -10.76
N VAL A 80 13.90 -54.94 -11.46
CA VAL A 80 13.76 -55.01 -12.92
C VAL A 80 14.43 -53.78 -13.50
N LEU A 81 15.64 -54.00 -14.01
CA LEU A 81 16.25 -53.15 -15.02
C LEU A 81 15.36 -53.19 -16.27
N GLY A 82 14.98 -52.02 -16.78
CA GLY A 82 14.17 -51.90 -17.99
C GLY A 82 14.24 -50.49 -18.56
N ALA A 83 15.20 -50.32 -19.47
CA ALA A 83 15.46 -49.25 -20.42
C ALA A 83 14.37 -48.21 -20.74
N ALA A 84 14.85 -46.96 -20.82
CA ALA A 84 14.60 -45.95 -21.86
C ALA A 84 13.16 -45.44 -22.12
N ALA A 85 12.92 -44.19 -21.69
CA ALA A 85 12.09 -43.26 -22.45
C ALA A 85 12.60 -41.83 -22.25
N HIS A 86 12.90 -41.18 -23.38
CA HIS A 86 13.20 -39.76 -23.50
C HIS A 86 12.10 -38.89 -22.91
N HIS A 87 12.38 -38.17 -21.83
CA HIS A 87 11.65 -36.94 -21.51
C HIS A 87 12.64 -35.82 -21.21
N SER A 88 12.87 -35.03 -22.25
CA SER A 88 13.31 -33.64 -22.14
C SER A 88 12.39 -32.93 -21.15
N SER A 89 12.92 -32.61 -19.99
CA SER A 89 12.35 -31.61 -19.11
C SER A 89 13.50 -30.71 -18.69
N ASP A 90 13.83 -29.79 -19.59
CA ASP A 90 14.36 -28.48 -19.22
C ASP A 90 13.33 -27.84 -18.29
N HIS A 91 13.35 -28.24 -17.02
CA HIS A 91 12.77 -27.49 -15.92
C HIS A 91 13.66 -26.27 -15.71
N LEU A 92 13.54 -25.29 -16.59
CA LEU A 92 13.83 -23.92 -16.22
C LEU A 92 12.97 -23.63 -14.98
N PRO A 93 13.56 -23.27 -13.83
CA PRO A 93 12.77 -22.83 -12.71
C PRO A 93 11.91 -21.65 -13.19
N PRO A 94 10.64 -21.53 -12.75
CA PRO A 94 9.85 -20.36 -13.06
C PRO A 94 10.66 -19.14 -12.62
N LYS A 95 11.02 -18.26 -13.56
CA LYS A 95 11.50 -16.92 -13.24
C LYS A 95 10.39 -16.24 -12.44
N VAL A 96 10.45 -16.38 -11.12
CA VAL A 96 9.70 -15.55 -10.20
C VAL A 96 10.34 -14.18 -10.37
N ASP A 97 9.75 -13.36 -11.24
CA ASP A 97 10.07 -11.94 -11.35
C ASP A 97 9.79 -11.32 -9.97
N THR A 98 10.80 -11.35 -9.10
CA THR A 98 10.71 -11.00 -7.68
C THR A 98 10.94 -9.50 -7.45
N ALA A 99 11.10 -8.74 -8.53
CA ALA A 99 11.18 -7.29 -8.46
C ALA A 99 9.79 -6.73 -8.12
N ALA A 100 9.70 -5.99 -7.02
CA ALA A 100 8.47 -5.30 -6.66
C ALA A 100 8.09 -4.33 -7.79
N ARG A 101 6.85 -4.45 -8.29
CA ARG A 101 6.34 -3.60 -9.37
C ARG A 101 6.01 -2.23 -8.81
N ARG A 102 6.51 -1.19 -9.46
CA ARG A 102 6.21 0.20 -9.12
C ARG A 102 4.91 0.64 -9.79
N LEU A 103 4.02 1.26 -9.03
CA LEU A 103 2.72 1.72 -9.52
C LEU A 103 2.47 3.18 -9.21
N TRP A 104 1.80 3.86 -10.13
CA TRP A 104 1.12 5.13 -9.86
C TRP A 104 -0.38 4.94 -9.85
N ILE A 105 -1.05 5.57 -8.89
CA ILE A 105 -2.51 5.63 -8.82
C ILE A 105 -2.93 7.09 -9.01
N LEU A 106 -3.58 7.37 -10.13
CA LEU A 106 -4.03 8.70 -10.50
C LEU A 106 -5.35 9.07 -9.80
N PRO A 107 -5.65 10.37 -9.66
CA PRO A 107 -6.97 10.82 -9.29
C PRO A 107 -8.04 10.31 -10.26
N PHE A 108 -9.08 9.66 -9.75
CA PHE A 108 -10.19 9.19 -10.57
C PHE A 108 -11.02 10.38 -11.05
N GLU A 109 -11.42 10.35 -12.31
CA GLU A 109 -12.32 11.34 -12.87
C GLU A 109 -13.74 11.13 -12.34
N MET A 110 -14.40 12.23 -11.99
CA MET A 110 -15.81 12.22 -11.62
C MET A 110 -16.57 13.14 -12.57
N PRO A 111 -17.63 12.67 -13.25
CA PRO A 111 -18.47 13.51 -14.09
C PRO A 111 -19.02 14.70 -13.31
N LYS A 112 -19.20 15.85 -13.97
CA LYS A 112 -19.86 17.01 -13.36
C LYS A 112 -21.25 16.59 -12.84
N GLY A 113 -21.58 16.99 -11.61
CA GLY A 113 -22.84 16.63 -10.95
C GLY A 113 -22.84 15.26 -10.24
N SER A 114 -21.78 14.46 -10.35
CA SER A 114 -21.66 13.23 -9.56
C SER A 114 -21.23 13.55 -8.12
N GLU A 115 -22.10 13.26 -7.16
CA GLU A 115 -21.78 13.31 -5.73
C GLU A 115 -21.60 11.89 -5.15
N PRO A 116 -20.67 11.68 -4.21
CA PRO A 116 -19.94 12.73 -3.52
C PRO A 116 -18.56 13.05 -4.11
N ARG A 117 -18.26 14.33 -4.31
CA ARG A 117 -16.96 14.82 -4.88
C ARG A 117 -15.73 14.39 -4.08
N TRP A 118 -15.88 14.14 -2.77
CA TRP A 118 -14.77 13.74 -1.91
C TRP A 118 -14.16 12.37 -2.32
N LEU A 119 -14.92 11.52 -3.04
CA LEU A 119 -14.42 10.24 -3.55
C LEU A 119 -13.23 10.43 -4.49
N ARG A 120 -13.17 11.55 -5.20
CA ARG A 120 -12.07 11.88 -6.12
C ARG A 120 -10.70 11.88 -5.43
N GLY A 121 -10.62 12.45 -4.22
CA GLY A 121 -9.40 12.46 -3.42
C GLY A 121 -9.22 11.21 -2.57
N ALA A 122 -10.32 10.65 -2.05
CA ALA A 122 -10.24 9.48 -1.18
C ALA A 122 -9.85 8.19 -1.93
N LEU A 123 -10.38 7.97 -3.13
CA LEU A 123 -10.24 6.69 -3.82
C LEU A 123 -8.77 6.32 -4.12
N PRO A 124 -7.93 7.22 -4.68
CA PRO A 124 -6.51 6.92 -4.88
C PRO A 124 -5.78 6.57 -3.58
N LEU A 125 -6.03 7.33 -2.52
CA LEU A 125 -5.42 7.10 -1.20
C LEU A 125 -5.82 5.73 -0.63
N LEU A 126 -7.11 5.40 -0.67
CA LEU A 126 -7.62 4.14 -0.13
C LEU A 126 -7.15 2.94 -0.95
N LEU A 127 -7.04 3.09 -2.27
CA LEU A 127 -6.45 2.05 -3.11
C LEU A 127 -4.96 1.92 -2.82
N ARG A 128 -4.25 3.03 -2.61
CA ARG A 128 -2.85 3.02 -2.24
C ARG A 128 -2.62 2.28 -0.93
N SER A 129 -3.29 2.65 0.16
CA SER A 129 -3.05 2.01 1.46
C SER A 129 -3.34 0.51 1.44
N LYS A 130 -4.26 0.07 0.57
CA LYS A 130 -4.57 -1.34 0.33
C LYS A 130 -3.56 -2.07 -0.55
N LEU A 131 -3.07 -1.44 -1.60
CA LEU A 131 -2.18 -2.05 -2.59
C LEU A 131 -0.70 -1.99 -2.18
N ASP A 132 -0.26 -0.92 -1.53
CA ASP A 132 1.11 -0.72 -1.05
C ASP A 132 1.51 -1.72 0.04
N ALA A 133 0.52 -2.19 0.80
CA ALA A 133 0.72 -3.24 1.79
C ALA A 133 0.82 -4.65 1.16
N LEU A 134 0.69 -4.78 -0.16
CA LEU A 134 0.99 -6.01 -0.88
C LEU A 134 2.48 -5.97 -1.24
N ALA A 135 3.29 -6.85 -0.63
CA ALA A 135 4.76 -6.81 -0.68
C ALA A 135 5.40 -6.77 -2.08
N THR A 136 4.66 -7.12 -3.12
CA THR A 136 5.13 -7.10 -4.52
C THR A 136 4.85 -5.78 -5.24
N LEU A 137 4.26 -4.79 -4.56
CA LEU A 137 3.83 -3.52 -5.11
C LEU A 137 4.46 -2.35 -4.35
N VAL A 138 5.00 -1.37 -5.06
CA VAL A 138 5.49 -0.10 -4.49
C VAL A 138 4.70 1.03 -5.12
N VAL A 139 3.85 1.72 -4.36
CA VAL A 139 3.04 2.81 -4.91
C VAL A 139 3.78 4.14 -4.76
N ASP A 140 4.28 4.69 -5.87
CA ASP A 140 5.00 5.95 -5.87
C ASP A 140 4.04 7.16 -5.94
N GLU A 141 4.29 8.11 -5.05
CA GLU A 141 3.45 9.27 -4.74
C GLU A 141 3.86 10.53 -5.47
N GLN A 142 5.15 10.67 -5.80
CA GLN A 142 5.73 11.97 -6.18
C GLN A 142 5.21 12.48 -7.53
N HIS A 143 4.69 11.57 -8.33
CA HIS A 143 4.27 11.82 -9.70
C HIS A 143 2.91 11.23 -10.02
N ALA A 144 2.05 11.01 -9.02
CA ALA A 144 0.61 10.95 -9.25
C ALA A 144 0.20 12.32 -9.81
N SER A 145 0.45 12.50 -11.10
CA SER A 145 0.53 13.78 -11.73
C SER A 145 -0.85 14.42 -11.66
N ARG A 146 -0.90 15.76 -11.70
CA ARG A 146 -2.16 16.47 -11.89
C ARG A 146 -2.89 15.99 -13.18
N SER A 147 -2.20 15.23 -14.05
CA SER A 147 -2.77 14.58 -15.21
C SER A 147 -3.82 13.55 -14.81
N ARG A 148 -5.02 13.74 -15.36
CA ARG A 148 -6.09 12.74 -15.34
C ARG A 148 -6.06 11.85 -16.59
N ASP A 149 -5.26 12.25 -17.58
CA ASP A 149 -4.98 11.47 -18.78
C ASP A 149 -4.00 10.35 -18.43
N VAL A 150 -4.55 9.13 -18.40
CA VAL A 150 -3.83 7.89 -18.09
C VAL A 150 -2.74 7.61 -19.14
N ALA A 151 -2.96 7.93 -20.42
CA ALA A 151 -1.99 7.68 -21.47
C ALA A 151 -0.80 8.65 -21.37
N ARG A 152 -1.06 9.92 -21.07
CA ARG A 152 0.00 10.89 -20.75
C ARG A 152 0.78 10.49 -19.51
N ALA A 153 0.08 10.13 -18.43
CA ALA A 153 0.71 9.70 -17.19
C ALA A 153 1.55 8.43 -17.37
N ALA A 154 1.14 7.48 -18.21
CA ALA A 154 1.93 6.28 -18.54
C ALA A 154 3.28 6.62 -19.18
N ARG A 155 3.32 7.64 -20.05
CA ARG A 155 4.58 8.12 -20.65
C ARG A 155 5.50 8.77 -19.62
N GLU A 156 4.94 9.54 -18.69
CA GLU A 156 5.69 10.16 -17.59
C GLU A 156 6.21 9.07 -16.61
N ALA A 157 5.37 8.09 -16.30
CA ALA A 157 5.68 6.94 -15.44
C ALA A 157 6.84 6.10 -15.98
N ALA A 158 6.88 5.88 -17.29
CA ALA A 158 7.97 5.14 -17.92
C ALA A 158 9.34 5.81 -17.68
N ARG A 159 9.38 7.15 -17.68
CA ARG A 159 10.61 7.92 -17.42
C ARG A 159 11.04 7.88 -15.95
N ALA A 160 10.08 7.69 -15.04
CA ALA A 160 10.33 7.56 -13.61
C ALA A 160 10.62 6.11 -13.16
N GLY A 161 10.69 5.16 -14.11
CA GLY A 161 10.88 3.74 -13.81
C GLY A 161 9.69 3.11 -13.07
N VAL A 162 8.47 3.54 -13.41
CA VAL A 162 7.23 3.01 -12.86
C VAL A 162 6.61 2.08 -13.88
N ASP A 163 6.27 0.85 -13.47
CA ASP A 163 5.83 -0.20 -14.38
C ASP A 163 4.38 -0.03 -14.84
N ILE A 164 3.53 0.47 -13.93
CA ILE A 164 2.07 0.43 -14.07
C ILE A 164 1.45 1.75 -13.63
N VAL A 165 0.47 2.23 -14.41
CA VAL A 165 -0.39 3.35 -14.05
C VAL A 165 -1.84 2.88 -13.94
N ILE A 166 -2.48 3.25 -12.83
CA ILE A 166 -3.89 2.99 -12.55
C ILE A 166 -4.62 4.34 -12.56
N GLY A 167 -5.60 4.50 -13.43
CA GLY A 167 -6.50 5.65 -13.43
C GLY A 167 -7.91 5.22 -13.78
N GLY A 168 -8.87 6.14 -13.88
CA GLY A 168 -10.23 5.72 -14.17
C GLY A 168 -11.30 6.74 -13.89
N THR A 169 -12.54 6.28 -13.89
CA THR A 169 -13.72 7.10 -13.60
C THR A 169 -14.49 6.53 -12.41
N ALA A 170 -15.09 7.40 -11.61
CA ALA A 170 -16.03 7.04 -10.57
C ALA A 170 -17.28 7.91 -10.69
N ARG A 171 -18.45 7.29 -10.71
CA ARG A 171 -19.74 7.99 -10.77
C ARG A 171 -20.72 7.39 -9.79
N VAL A 172 -21.59 8.23 -9.26
CA VAL A 172 -22.76 7.78 -8.50
C VAL A 172 -23.99 8.16 -9.29
N ALA A 173 -24.80 7.17 -9.64
CA ALA A 173 -26.03 7.36 -10.39
C ALA A 173 -27.09 6.37 -9.88
N ALA A 174 -28.33 6.83 -9.73
CA ALA A 174 -29.45 6.01 -9.26
C ALA A 174 -29.14 5.22 -7.97
N GLY A 175 -28.49 5.87 -6.99
CA GLY A 175 -28.12 5.23 -5.72
C GLY A 175 -27.01 4.17 -5.83
N GLN A 176 -26.36 4.02 -6.99
CA GLN A 176 -25.25 3.10 -7.21
C GLN A 176 -23.93 3.85 -7.40
N LEU A 177 -22.87 3.42 -6.71
CA LEU A 177 -21.49 3.79 -7.01
C LEU A 177 -20.95 2.84 -8.07
N ARG A 178 -20.52 3.39 -9.21
CA ARG A 178 -19.86 2.68 -10.31
C ARG A 178 -18.44 3.22 -10.45
N ILE A 179 -17.46 2.34 -10.33
CA ILE A 179 -16.05 2.66 -10.51
C ILE A 179 -15.50 1.84 -11.68
N GLU A 180 -14.83 2.50 -12.59
CA GLU A 180 -14.10 1.90 -13.70
C GLU A 180 -12.64 2.29 -13.59
N ALA A 181 -11.78 1.34 -13.26
CA ALA A 181 -10.34 1.51 -13.23
C ALA A 181 -9.71 0.91 -14.49
N GLN A 182 -8.69 1.58 -14.99
CA GLN A 182 -7.91 1.21 -16.16
C GLN A 182 -6.48 1.02 -15.70
N ILE A 183 -5.91 -0.13 -16.07
CA ILE A 183 -4.52 -0.48 -15.82
C ILE A 183 -3.78 -0.33 -17.13
N VAL A 184 -2.74 0.51 -17.14
CA VAL A 184 -1.90 0.78 -18.30
C VAL A 184 -0.46 0.48 -17.93
N HIS A 185 0.23 -0.29 -18.77
CA HIS A 185 1.66 -0.52 -18.62
C HIS A 185 2.44 0.69 -19.14
N SER A 186 3.33 1.25 -18.34
CA SER A 186 4.03 2.50 -18.68
C SER A 186 4.92 2.34 -19.92
N HIS A 187 5.62 1.20 -20.03
CA HIS A 187 6.52 0.91 -21.15
C HIS A 187 5.80 0.49 -22.44
N LYS A 188 4.51 0.12 -22.34
CA LYS A 188 3.66 -0.26 -23.48
C LYS A 188 2.26 0.32 -23.24
N PRO A 189 2.05 1.62 -23.53
CA PRO A 189 0.84 2.35 -23.17
C PRO A 189 -0.44 1.90 -23.92
N THR A 190 -0.40 0.75 -24.60
CA THR A 190 -1.49 0.16 -25.39
C THR A 190 -2.19 -1.00 -24.68
N VAL A 191 -1.63 -1.56 -23.60
CA VAL A 191 -2.30 -2.65 -22.86
C VAL A 191 -3.21 -2.05 -21.80
N ARG A 192 -4.52 -2.00 -22.09
CA ARG A 192 -5.57 -1.44 -21.22
C ARG A 192 -6.43 -2.57 -20.67
N LYS A 193 -6.17 -3.01 -19.43
CA LYS A 193 -7.12 -3.85 -18.70
C LYS A 193 -8.09 -2.96 -17.94
N VAL A 194 -9.39 -3.23 -18.04
CA VAL A 194 -10.43 -2.44 -17.39
C VAL A 194 -11.08 -3.26 -16.28
N VAL A 195 -11.06 -2.73 -15.06
CA VAL A 195 -11.69 -3.31 -13.89
C VAL A 195 -12.90 -2.48 -13.52
N LYS A 196 -14.08 -3.11 -13.50
CA LYS A 196 -15.35 -2.47 -13.17
C LYS A 196 -15.88 -3.00 -11.84
N VAL A 197 -16.37 -2.08 -11.00
CA VAL A 197 -17.07 -2.38 -9.75
C VAL A 197 -18.34 -1.54 -9.69
N ALA A 198 -19.45 -2.18 -9.35
CA ALA A 198 -20.72 -1.51 -9.07
C ALA A 198 -21.21 -1.96 -7.68
N SER A 199 -21.75 -1.02 -6.92
CA SER A 199 -22.28 -1.28 -5.58
C SER A 199 -23.33 -0.24 -5.22
N ALA A 200 -24.11 -0.49 -4.17
CA ALA A 200 -24.93 0.56 -3.57
C ALA A 200 -24.04 1.73 -3.09
N ALA A 201 -24.51 2.96 -3.24
CA ALA A 201 -23.79 4.15 -2.79
C ALA A 201 -23.66 4.23 -1.26
N SER A 202 -24.42 3.45 -0.50
CA SER A 202 -24.22 3.23 0.94
C SER A 202 -23.05 2.26 1.23
N ALA A 203 -22.71 1.38 0.27
CA ALA A 203 -21.70 0.34 0.38
C ALA A 203 -20.31 0.74 -0.18
N ARG A 204 -19.99 2.05 -0.19
CA ARG A 204 -18.74 2.60 -0.78
C ARG A 204 -17.47 1.88 -0.35
N ARG A 205 -17.34 1.55 0.95
CA ARG A 205 -16.18 0.82 1.48
C ARG A 205 -16.03 -0.55 0.80
N ARG A 206 -17.12 -1.31 0.71
CA ARG A 206 -17.12 -2.61 0.04
C ARG A 206 -16.73 -2.47 -1.44
N ALA A 207 -17.14 -1.39 -2.09
CA ALA A 207 -16.76 -1.09 -3.48
C ALA A 207 -15.24 -0.89 -3.63
N VAL A 208 -14.62 -0.15 -2.70
CA VAL A 208 -13.16 0.08 -2.71
C VAL A 208 -12.39 -1.20 -2.38
N ASP A 209 -12.85 -1.97 -1.40
CA ASP A 209 -12.25 -3.26 -1.04
C ASP A 209 -12.31 -4.24 -2.23
N GLU A 210 -13.46 -4.29 -2.90
CA GLU A 210 -13.68 -5.12 -4.08
C GLU A 210 -12.83 -4.67 -5.26
N LEU A 211 -12.71 -3.35 -5.47
CA LEU A 211 -11.85 -2.80 -6.51
C LEU A 211 -10.37 -3.17 -6.25
N ALA A 212 -9.89 -3.01 -5.02
CA ALA A 212 -8.53 -3.39 -4.64
C ALA A 212 -8.26 -4.88 -4.87
N ARG A 213 -9.20 -5.76 -4.51
CA ARG A 213 -9.11 -7.21 -4.78
C ARG A 213 -9.04 -7.53 -6.27
N ARG A 214 -9.91 -6.91 -7.08
CA ARG A 214 -9.91 -7.12 -8.53
C ARG A 214 -8.64 -6.58 -9.19
N LEU A 215 -8.15 -5.43 -8.75
CA LEU A 215 -6.87 -4.88 -9.21
C LEU A 215 -5.72 -5.83 -8.88
N ALA A 216 -5.60 -6.25 -7.62
CA ALA A 216 -4.56 -7.21 -7.20
C ALA A 216 -4.61 -8.51 -8.01
N SER A 217 -5.80 -9.09 -8.20
CA SER A 217 -6.00 -10.28 -9.05
C SER A 217 -5.59 -10.03 -10.50
N THR A 218 -5.97 -8.88 -11.09
CA THR A 218 -5.62 -8.51 -12.46
C THR A 218 -4.10 -8.31 -12.64
N LEU A 219 -3.44 -7.82 -11.59
CA LEU A 219 -1.99 -7.66 -11.49
C LEU A 219 -1.26 -8.96 -11.13
N GLN A 220 -1.99 -10.06 -10.91
CA GLN A 220 -1.49 -11.36 -10.48
C GLN A 220 -0.73 -11.32 -9.14
N VAL A 221 -1.13 -10.40 -8.26
CA VAL A 221 -0.59 -10.29 -6.90
C VAL A 221 -1.37 -11.21 -5.98
N LYS A 222 -0.65 -12.12 -5.31
CA LYS A 222 -1.26 -13.04 -4.34
C LYS A 222 -1.62 -12.28 -3.06
N ILE A 223 -2.83 -12.53 -2.56
CA ILE A 223 -3.35 -12.04 -1.28
C ILE A 223 -3.40 -13.21 -0.29
N ASP A 224 -2.32 -13.97 -0.20
CA ASP A 224 -2.20 -15.19 0.59
C ASP A 224 -1.64 -14.93 2.00
N THR A 225 -0.95 -13.82 2.19
CA THR A 225 -0.34 -13.49 3.49
C THR A 225 -1.34 -12.82 4.46
N PRO A 226 -1.27 -13.10 5.78
CA PRO A 226 -2.09 -12.41 6.78
C PRO A 226 -1.92 -10.87 6.79
N PRO A 227 -0.73 -10.28 6.57
CA PRO A 227 -0.57 -8.84 6.38
C PRO A 227 -1.35 -8.31 5.17
N ALA A 228 -1.29 -8.98 4.00
CA ALA A 228 -2.04 -8.59 2.81
C ALA A 228 -3.56 -8.64 3.04
N ARG A 229 -4.05 -9.70 3.72
CA ARG A 229 -5.47 -9.79 4.10
C ARG A 229 -5.89 -8.69 5.07
N ARG A 230 -5.06 -8.39 6.08
CA ARG A 230 -5.29 -7.29 7.03
C ARG A 230 -5.28 -5.94 6.32
N ALA A 231 -4.39 -5.75 5.36
CA ALA A 231 -4.30 -4.53 4.57
C ALA A 231 -5.58 -4.19 3.81
N LEU A 232 -6.16 -5.21 3.18
CA LEU A 232 -7.46 -5.05 2.50
C LEU A 232 -8.60 -4.75 3.49
N ALA A 233 -8.44 -5.09 4.78
CA ALA A 233 -9.38 -4.81 5.85
C ALA A 233 -9.09 -3.51 6.64
N LEU A 234 -7.96 -2.82 6.40
CA LEU A 234 -7.40 -1.77 7.27
C LEU A 234 -8.32 -0.60 7.63
N TRP A 235 -9.34 -0.29 6.83
CA TRP A 235 -10.23 0.82 7.16
C TRP A 235 -11.26 0.39 8.20
N PRO A 236 -11.40 1.04 9.37
CA PRO A 236 -12.35 0.61 10.39
C PRO A 236 -13.76 0.55 9.82
N ALA A 237 -14.38 -0.63 9.91
CA ALA A 237 -15.79 -0.79 9.60
C ALA A 237 -16.60 0.10 10.56
N GLY A 238 -17.60 0.82 10.03
CA GLY A 238 -18.57 1.55 10.86
C GLY A 238 -18.33 3.04 11.08
N LYS A 239 -17.27 3.66 10.52
CA LYS A 239 -17.06 5.13 10.61
C LYS A 239 -17.15 5.84 9.25
N PRO A 240 -18.31 5.86 8.56
CA PRO A 240 -18.46 6.47 7.25
C PRO A 240 -18.14 7.98 7.25
N ALA A 241 -18.35 8.67 8.37
CA ALA A 241 -18.01 10.08 8.53
C ALA A 241 -16.50 10.35 8.39
N LEU A 242 -15.63 9.46 8.89
CA LEU A 242 -14.19 9.60 8.76
C LEU A 242 -13.74 9.44 7.31
N LEU A 243 -14.38 8.55 6.55
CA LEU A 243 -14.09 8.36 5.13
C LEU A 243 -14.40 9.64 4.33
N GLN A 244 -15.52 10.28 4.62
CA GLN A 244 -15.89 11.56 3.99
C GLN A 244 -14.90 12.66 4.38
N LEU A 245 -14.54 12.75 5.66
CA LEU A 245 -13.61 13.74 6.17
C LEU A 245 -12.21 13.59 5.54
N LEU A 246 -11.73 12.36 5.39
CA LEU A 246 -10.49 12.03 4.67
C LEU A 246 -10.55 12.45 3.21
N GLY A 247 -11.63 12.13 2.50
CA GLY A 247 -11.78 12.55 1.11
C GLY A 247 -11.80 14.06 0.93
N ARG A 248 -12.38 14.80 1.89
CA ARG A 248 -12.34 16.27 1.89
C ARG A 248 -10.93 16.79 2.13
N ALA A 249 -10.16 16.16 3.03
CA ALA A 249 -8.77 16.52 3.31
C ALA A 249 -7.89 16.33 2.07
N GLU A 250 -7.96 15.15 1.43
CA GLU A 250 -7.23 14.86 0.19
C GLU A 250 -7.67 15.78 -0.95
N SER A 251 -8.96 16.08 -1.06
CA SER A 251 -9.45 16.98 -2.11
C SER A 251 -8.92 18.41 -1.93
N ALA A 252 -8.77 18.88 -0.68
CA ALA A 252 -8.11 20.16 -0.38
C ALA A 252 -6.61 20.10 -0.70
N LEU A 253 -5.96 18.96 -0.43
CA LEU A 253 -4.54 18.75 -0.73
C LEU A 253 -4.26 18.63 -2.24
N LEU A 254 -5.20 18.13 -3.05
CA LEU A 254 -5.09 18.15 -4.51
C LEU A 254 -5.13 19.57 -5.09
N GLY A 255 -5.67 20.54 -4.34
CA GLY A 255 -5.53 21.97 -4.59
C GLY A 255 -4.21 22.58 -4.09
N ALA A 256 -3.23 21.76 -3.67
CA ALA A 256 -1.93 22.23 -3.19
C ALA A 256 -1.22 23.02 -4.29
N GLY A 257 -1.13 24.31 -4.03
CA GLY A 257 -0.77 25.39 -4.94
C GLY A 257 -1.21 26.71 -4.29
N GLU A 258 -2.32 26.67 -3.56
CA GLU A 258 -2.78 27.76 -2.70
C GLU A 258 -2.50 27.47 -1.22
N PRO A 259 -1.89 28.41 -0.46
CA PRO A 259 -1.68 28.27 0.98
C PRO A 259 -2.97 28.02 1.78
N ALA A 260 -4.10 28.59 1.32
CA ALA A 260 -5.40 28.37 1.94
C ALA A 260 -5.86 26.90 1.83
N SER A 261 -5.57 26.25 0.70
CA SER A 261 -5.92 24.85 0.45
C SER A 261 -5.08 23.89 1.29
N THR A 262 -3.77 24.16 1.47
CA THR A 262 -2.89 23.35 2.33
C THR A 262 -3.24 23.52 3.82
N ALA A 263 -3.55 24.74 4.27
CA ALA A 263 -4.01 25.00 5.63
C ALA A 263 -5.34 24.30 5.94
N LYS A 264 -6.28 24.32 4.99
CA LYS A 264 -7.56 23.60 5.09
C LYS A 264 -7.34 22.09 5.18
N ALA A 265 -6.47 21.52 4.34
CA ALA A 265 -6.13 20.10 4.41
C ALA A 265 -5.55 19.73 5.79
N ALA A 266 -4.58 20.51 6.30
CA ALA A 266 -3.98 20.29 7.61
C ALA A 266 -5.02 20.32 8.76
N LYS A 267 -5.98 21.25 8.73
CA LYS A 267 -7.08 21.31 9.70
C LYS A 267 -7.92 20.04 9.67
N LEU A 268 -8.29 19.55 8.48
CA LEU A 268 -9.10 18.34 8.32
C LEU A 268 -8.36 17.08 8.80
N TYR A 269 -7.06 16.97 8.53
CA TYR A 269 -6.26 15.84 9.06
C TYR A 269 -6.13 15.85 10.58
N ARG A 270 -5.99 17.03 11.22
CA ARG A 270 -6.02 17.12 12.68
C ARG A 270 -7.37 16.67 13.25
N GLN A 271 -8.48 17.00 12.60
CA GLN A 271 -9.81 16.50 12.99
C GLN A 271 -9.90 14.97 12.87
N LEU A 272 -9.34 14.39 11.80
CA LEU A 272 -9.26 12.93 11.65
C LEU A 272 -8.44 12.28 12.76
N ILE A 273 -7.27 12.82 13.10
CA ILE A 273 -6.42 12.32 14.20
C ILE A 273 -7.14 12.44 15.54
N GLY A 274 -7.90 13.52 15.75
CA GLY A 274 -8.71 13.70 16.95
C GLY A 274 -9.83 12.66 17.08
N ALA A 275 -10.44 12.25 15.95
CA ALA A 275 -11.49 11.24 15.94
C ALA A 275 -10.98 9.79 15.93
N ASP A 276 -9.76 9.58 15.41
CA ASP A 276 -9.07 8.29 15.43
C ASP A 276 -7.55 8.50 15.45
N ARG A 277 -6.97 8.40 16.65
CA ARG A 277 -5.54 8.68 16.87
C ARG A 277 -4.62 7.69 16.15
N ASN A 278 -5.13 6.51 15.80
CA ASN A 278 -4.35 5.45 15.15
C ASN A 278 -4.51 5.44 13.63
N LEU A 279 -5.24 6.42 13.07
CA LEU A 279 -5.46 6.50 11.63
C LEU A 279 -4.18 6.94 10.89
N ALA A 280 -3.39 5.98 10.44
CA ALA A 280 -2.10 6.19 9.78
C ALA A 280 -2.19 7.18 8.60
N GLU A 281 -3.25 7.07 7.79
CA GLU A 281 -3.50 7.94 6.64
C GLU A 281 -3.69 9.41 7.04
N ALA A 282 -4.25 9.67 8.22
CA ALA A 282 -4.44 11.04 8.71
C ALA A 282 -3.12 11.68 9.15
N HIS A 283 -2.25 10.93 9.82
CA HIS A 283 -0.90 11.39 10.18
C HIS A 283 -0.04 11.66 8.96
N TYR A 284 -0.03 10.71 8.03
CA TYR A 284 0.69 10.83 6.78
C TYR A 284 0.18 12.02 5.93
N GLY A 285 -1.14 12.17 5.81
CA GLY A 285 -1.74 13.31 5.11
C GLY A 285 -1.40 14.67 5.74
N LEU A 286 -1.37 14.76 7.08
CA LEU A 286 -0.94 15.96 7.78
C LEU A 286 0.51 16.33 7.46
N ALA A 287 1.41 15.35 7.45
CA ALA A 287 2.82 15.57 7.11
C ALA A 287 2.98 16.16 5.70
N ARG A 288 2.22 15.64 4.71
CA ARG A 288 2.20 16.20 3.35
C ARG A 288 1.67 17.63 3.32
N ALA A 289 0.56 17.91 4.00
CA ALA A 289 -0.04 19.24 4.01
C ALA A 289 0.91 20.29 4.59
N LEU A 290 1.63 19.95 5.66
CA LEU A 290 2.65 20.81 6.27
C LEU A 290 3.88 20.96 5.37
N GLY A 291 4.32 19.89 4.71
CA GLY A 291 5.40 19.93 3.73
C GLY A 291 5.08 20.84 2.54
N ALA A 292 3.87 20.73 1.98
CA ALA A 292 3.40 21.58 0.89
C ALA A 292 3.29 23.06 1.30
N ALA A 293 2.80 23.34 2.51
CA ALA A 293 2.74 24.71 3.03
C ALA A 293 4.13 25.37 3.14
N ARG A 294 5.15 24.59 3.55
CA ARG A 294 6.54 25.07 3.61
C ARG A 294 7.14 25.31 2.22
N ALA A 295 6.78 24.48 1.24
CA ALA A 295 7.25 24.64 -0.13
C ALA A 295 6.65 25.89 -0.80
N SER A 296 5.43 26.31 -0.42
CA SER A 296 4.78 27.51 -0.97
C SER A 296 5.25 28.84 -0.37
N THR A 297 6.08 28.82 0.67
CA THR A 297 6.63 30.03 1.32
C THR A 297 8.04 30.39 0.84
N VAL A 298 8.62 29.58 -0.04
CA VAL A 298 9.95 29.79 -0.66
C VAL A 298 9.73 30.20 -2.11
#